data_AF-A0A1F3BID3-F1
#
_entry.id   AF-A0A1F3BID3-F1
#
_cell.length_a   1.000
_cell.length_b   1.000
_cell.length_c   1.000
_cell.angle_alpha   90.00
_cell.angle_beta   90.00
_cell.angle_gamma   90.00
#
_symmetry.space_group_name_H-M   'P 1'
#
loop_
_entity.id
_entity.type
_entity.pdbx_description
1 polymer ?
#
loop_
_entity_poly.entity_id
_entity_poly.type
_entity_poly.pdbx_seq_one_letter_code
_entity_poly.pdbx_strand_id
1 'polypeptide(L)'
;MLYNVIYEVLNINVDNKPIKITGLKLNKLEEFVKAYENGNETFFFSGVTYGLSRLNKVKIYDTSKHNFNSKDEIDDYYRKVDKMWGIPTHLSQFGIDITEEYIKGVFGYKNNLFKVSTGACGNSVYINQSRINELRNIENSNFDLKKLIRLCEEINISYQNNCYYSVGILVRAIIDHIPPVFSCANFDAVANNYKSDGNSRSFTNSMKQLNSPMRFISDASIHSQIRKSESLPNETQIDCKKELDVLLAEVIRVLRT
;
A
#
# COMPACT_ATOMS: atom_id res chain seq x y z
N MET A 1 -13.93 -2.21 36.56
CA MET A 1 -14.24 -2.90 35.29
C MET A 1 -12.94 -3.25 34.60
N LEU A 2 -12.80 -4.50 34.18
CA LEU A 2 -11.60 -5.03 33.51
C LEU A 2 -12.00 -5.56 32.13
N TYR A 3 -11.25 -5.11 31.13
CA TYR A 3 -11.47 -5.40 29.72
C TYR A 3 -10.36 -6.29 29.19
N ASN A 4 -10.72 -7.15 28.24
CA ASN A 4 -9.76 -8.02 27.55
C ASN A 4 -9.87 -7.80 26.05
N VAL A 5 -8.73 -7.70 25.39
CA VAL A 5 -8.66 -7.48 23.95
C VAL A 5 -7.98 -8.67 23.31
N ILE A 6 -8.56 -9.15 22.21
CA ILE A 6 -7.96 -10.19 21.37
C ILE A 6 -7.84 -9.64 19.97
N TYR A 7 -6.68 -9.87 19.36
CA TYR A 7 -6.54 -9.54 17.95
C TYR A 7 -5.65 -10.54 17.21
N GLU A 8 -5.91 -10.67 15.92
CA GLU A 8 -5.16 -11.51 15.00
C GLU A 8 -4.43 -10.61 14.00
N VAL A 9 -3.14 -10.89 13.80
CA VAL A 9 -2.29 -10.21 12.82
C VAL A 9 -2.17 -11.11 11.58
N LEU A 10 -2.29 -10.52 10.39
CA LEU A 10 -2.01 -11.19 9.13
C LEU A 10 -0.49 -11.45 9.01
N ASN A 11 -0.08 -12.68 9.32
CA ASN A 11 1.28 -13.15 9.07
C ASN A 11 1.30 -14.05 7.83
N ILE A 12 2.32 -13.87 6.99
CA ILE A 12 2.53 -14.65 5.75
C ILE A 12 3.03 -16.07 6.06
N ASN A 13 3.53 -16.31 7.29
CA ASN A 13 4.02 -17.61 7.74
C ASN A 13 3.15 -18.18 8.86
N VAL A 14 2.81 -19.46 8.64
CA VAL A 14 2.03 -20.44 9.41
C VAL A 14 1.98 -20.21 10.93
N ASP A 15 0.76 -20.38 11.48
CA ASP A 15 0.28 -20.15 12.86
C ASP A 15 -0.21 -18.73 13.20
N ASN A 16 -1.42 -18.38 12.73
CA ASN A 16 -2.21 -17.23 13.20
C ASN A 16 -2.70 -17.45 14.64
N LYS A 17 -1.80 -17.45 15.63
CA LYS A 17 -2.20 -17.49 17.04
C LYS A 17 -2.73 -16.11 17.45
N PRO A 18 -3.97 -16.02 17.99
CA PRO A 18 -4.52 -14.74 18.42
C PRO A 18 -3.72 -14.19 19.59
N ILE A 19 -3.35 -12.91 19.51
CA ILE A 19 -2.68 -12.18 20.57
C ILE A 19 -3.75 -11.72 21.56
N LYS A 20 -3.52 -11.97 22.86
CA LYS A 20 -4.46 -11.66 23.94
C LYS A 20 -3.84 -10.63 24.88
N ILE A 21 -4.57 -9.56 25.17
CA ILE A 21 -4.25 -8.56 26.19
C ILE A 21 -5.30 -8.68 27.28
N THR A 22 -4.90 -9.07 28.49
CA THR A 22 -5.81 -9.26 29.63
C THR A 22 -5.66 -8.15 30.67
N GLY A 23 -6.75 -7.82 31.36
CA GLY A 23 -6.76 -6.95 32.54
C GLY A 23 -6.61 -5.45 32.25
N LEU A 24 -7.14 -4.96 31.12
CA LEU A 24 -7.13 -3.53 30.80
C LEU A 24 -8.16 -2.79 31.66
N LYS A 25 -7.73 -1.69 32.30
CA LYS A 25 -8.64 -0.70 32.90
C LYS A 25 -9.20 0.22 31.81
N LEU A 26 -10.33 0.88 32.06
CA LEU A 26 -11.01 1.76 31.09
C LEU A 26 -10.05 2.76 30.42
N ASN A 27 -9.22 3.48 31.19
CA ASN A 27 -8.26 4.45 30.65
C ASN A 27 -7.28 3.83 29.64
N LYS A 28 -6.84 2.58 29.87
CA LYS A 28 -5.91 1.88 28.98
C LYS A 28 -6.62 1.23 27.80
N LEU A 29 -7.89 0.85 27.97
CA LEU A 29 -8.73 0.45 26.84
C LEU A 29 -8.93 1.63 25.88
N GLU A 30 -9.24 2.82 26.39
CA GLU A 30 -9.37 4.03 25.57
C GLU A 30 -8.07 4.39 24.83
N GLU A 31 -6.92 4.20 25.47
CA GLU A 31 -5.61 4.39 24.83
C GLU A 31 -5.38 3.36 23.71
N PHE A 32 -5.74 2.10 23.93
CA PHE A 32 -5.71 1.06 22.89
C PHE A 32 -6.64 1.41 21.72
N VAL A 33 -7.87 1.83 22.00
CA VAL A 33 -8.84 2.23 20.97
C VAL A 33 -8.30 3.42 20.20
N LYS A 34 -7.80 4.47 20.87
CA LYS A 34 -7.17 5.61 20.18
C LYS A 34 -5.99 5.19 19.31
N ALA A 35 -5.14 4.27 19.79
CA ALA A 35 -4.03 3.73 18.99
C ALA A 35 -4.55 2.99 17.76
N TYR A 36 -5.61 2.17 17.90
CA TYR A 36 -6.26 1.47 16.81
C TYR A 36 -6.91 2.45 15.80
N GLU A 37 -7.64 3.45 16.26
CA GLU A 37 -8.34 4.43 15.42
C GLU A 37 -7.37 5.32 14.64
N ASN A 38 -6.23 5.67 15.26
CA ASN A 38 -5.18 6.48 14.65
C ASN A 38 -4.20 5.63 13.82
N GLY A 39 -4.26 4.30 13.89
CA GLY A 39 -3.39 3.43 13.10
C GLY A 39 -1.96 3.36 13.64
N ASN A 40 -1.78 3.53 14.95
CA ASN A 40 -0.48 3.37 15.58
C ASN A 40 -0.06 1.89 15.54
N GLU A 41 1.13 1.61 15.03
CA GLU A 41 1.60 0.24 14.84
C GLU A 41 1.98 -0.48 16.13
N THR A 42 2.05 0.24 17.26
CA THR A 42 2.43 -0.33 18.56
C THR A 42 1.57 0.18 19.70
N PHE A 43 1.37 -0.66 20.71
CA PHE A 43 0.71 -0.34 21.96
C PHE A 43 1.50 -0.94 23.12
N PHE A 44 1.83 -0.15 24.15
CA PHE A 44 2.59 -0.62 25.30
C PHE A 44 1.69 -0.81 26.51
N PHE A 45 1.68 -2.03 27.06
CA PHE A 45 0.93 -2.32 28.29
C PHE A 45 1.59 -3.41 29.12
N SER A 46 1.63 -3.21 30.44
CA SER A 46 2.14 -4.19 31.41
C SER A 46 3.57 -4.69 31.09
N GLY A 47 4.45 -3.82 30.56
CA GLY A 47 5.83 -4.18 30.23
C GLY A 47 6.03 -4.84 28.86
N VAL A 48 4.96 -5.01 28.07
CA VAL A 48 5.00 -5.67 26.76
C VAL A 48 4.56 -4.69 25.66
N THR A 49 5.32 -4.67 24.56
CA THR A 49 4.95 -3.94 23.35
C THR A 49 4.17 -4.85 22.42
N TYR A 50 2.92 -4.49 22.15
CA TYR A 50 1.99 -5.18 21.28
C TYR A 50 2.03 -4.55 19.89
N GLY A 51 2.38 -5.33 18.87
CA GLY A 51 2.32 -4.89 17.47
C GLY A 51 0.87 -4.92 16.96
N LEU A 52 0.43 -3.82 16.35
CA LEU A 52 -0.91 -3.61 15.80
C LEU A 52 -0.90 -3.45 14.27
N SER A 53 0.19 -3.81 13.60
CA SER A 53 0.26 -3.77 12.14
C SER A 53 -0.54 -4.93 11.53
N ARG A 54 -1.23 -4.67 10.41
CA ARG A 54 -1.94 -5.67 9.59
C ARG A 54 -2.95 -6.52 10.38
N LEU A 55 -3.82 -5.87 11.15
CA LEU A 55 -4.87 -6.54 11.91
C LEU A 55 -5.92 -7.18 10.99
N ASN A 56 -6.18 -8.47 11.19
CA ASN A 56 -7.24 -9.23 10.50
C ASN A 56 -8.56 -9.18 11.28
N LYS A 57 -8.47 -9.28 12.61
CA LYS A 57 -9.64 -9.34 13.49
C LYS A 57 -9.29 -8.74 14.84
N VAL A 58 -10.18 -7.94 15.41
CA VAL A 58 -10.08 -7.42 16.78
C VAL A 58 -11.40 -7.68 17.49
N LYS A 59 -11.32 -8.09 18.76
CA LYS A 59 -12.47 -8.27 19.65
C LYS A 59 -12.17 -7.72 21.03
N ILE A 60 -13.15 -7.08 21.64
CA ILE A 60 -13.07 -6.49 22.99
C ILE A 60 -14.16 -7.13 23.85
N TYR A 61 -13.76 -7.64 25.01
CA TYR A 61 -14.63 -8.32 25.96
C TYR A 61 -14.62 -7.60 27.31
N ASP A 62 -15.80 -7.35 27.86
CA ASP A 62 -15.95 -6.92 29.25
C ASP A 62 -16.09 -8.14 30.18
N THR A 63 -15.21 -8.25 31.16
CA THR A 63 -15.19 -9.33 32.17
C THR A 63 -15.64 -8.88 33.56
N SER A 64 -16.25 -7.70 33.65
CA SER A 64 -16.80 -7.14 34.89
C SER A 64 -17.80 -8.05 35.62
N LYS A 65 -18.51 -8.94 34.91
CA LYS A 65 -19.50 -9.86 35.49
C LYS A 65 -18.95 -10.91 36.46
N HIS A 66 -17.65 -11.18 36.44
CA HIS A 66 -17.03 -12.22 37.28
C HIS A 66 -16.26 -11.67 38.50
N ASN A 67 -16.35 -10.36 38.81
CA ASN A 67 -15.69 -9.72 39.98
C ASN A 67 -14.17 -9.99 40.08
N PHE A 68 -13.46 -10.05 38.96
CA PHE A 68 -12.00 -10.14 38.98
C PHE A 68 -11.38 -8.80 39.43
N ASN A 69 -10.46 -8.86 40.40
CA ASN A 69 -9.82 -7.69 40.98
C ASN A 69 -8.44 -7.40 40.37
N SER A 70 -7.80 -8.40 39.75
CA SER A 70 -6.44 -8.27 39.18
C SER A 70 -6.22 -9.11 37.92
N LYS A 71 -5.17 -8.76 37.17
CA LYS A 71 -4.71 -9.53 36.00
C LYS A 71 -4.28 -10.95 36.39
N ASP A 72 -3.67 -11.11 37.56
CA ASP A 72 -3.18 -12.40 38.04
C ASP A 72 -4.34 -13.36 38.39
N GLU A 73 -5.46 -12.85 38.88
CA GLU A 73 -6.67 -13.65 39.11
C GLU A 73 -7.30 -14.13 37.79
N ILE A 74 -7.26 -13.28 36.76
CA ILE A 74 -7.73 -13.62 35.41
C ILE A 74 -6.83 -14.70 34.81
N ASP A 75 -5.51 -14.54 34.90
CA ASP A 75 -4.53 -15.48 34.36
C ASP A 75 -4.53 -16.81 35.15
N ASP A 76 -4.72 -16.80 36.48
CA ASP A 76 -4.84 -18.01 37.31
C ASP A 76 -6.17 -18.75 37.08
N TYR A 77 -7.27 -18.00 36.87
CA TYR A 77 -8.55 -18.58 36.45
C TYR A 77 -8.44 -19.23 35.07
N TYR A 78 -7.80 -18.57 34.10
CA TYR A 78 -7.53 -19.18 32.78
C TYR A 78 -6.72 -20.46 32.92
N ARG A 79 -5.64 -20.47 33.73
CA ARG A 79 -4.81 -21.68 33.95
C ARG A 79 -5.57 -22.82 34.64
N LYS A 80 -6.51 -22.52 35.54
CA LYS A 80 -7.34 -23.52 36.23
C LYS A 80 -8.39 -24.14 35.31
N VAL A 81 -9.06 -23.32 34.50
CA VAL A 81 -10.05 -23.82 33.53
C VAL A 81 -9.37 -24.58 32.38
N ASP A 82 -8.17 -24.14 31.95
CA ASP A 82 -7.31 -24.81 30.95
C ASP A 82 -6.96 -26.26 31.35
N LYS A 83 -6.80 -26.55 32.64
CA LYS A 83 -6.52 -27.90 33.16
C LYS A 83 -7.74 -28.79 33.34
N MET A 84 -8.95 -28.24 33.51
CA MET A 84 -10.11 -29.00 33.99
C MET A 84 -11.10 -29.42 32.90
N TRP A 85 -11.21 -28.65 31.80
CA TRP A 85 -12.21 -28.88 30.75
C TRP A 85 -11.68 -28.56 29.35
N GLY A 86 -10.57 -29.19 28.96
CA GLY A 86 -10.07 -29.23 27.58
C GLY A 86 -10.40 -28.02 26.71
N ILE A 87 -9.52 -27.00 26.73
CA ILE A 87 -9.54 -25.80 25.88
C ILE A 87 -10.86 -25.00 25.88
N PRO A 88 -11.00 -23.97 26.72
CA PRO A 88 -11.90 -22.85 26.44
C PRO A 88 -11.30 -22.02 25.30
N THR A 89 -11.62 -22.36 24.06
CA THR A 89 -11.04 -21.70 22.86
C THR A 89 -11.47 -20.25 22.69
N HIS A 90 -12.53 -19.79 23.36
CA HIS A 90 -13.12 -18.47 23.10
C HIS A 90 -13.45 -17.69 24.38
N LEU A 91 -12.91 -16.47 24.48
CA LEU A 91 -13.21 -15.47 25.53
C LEU A 91 -14.70 -15.06 25.57
N SER A 92 -15.48 -15.41 24.54
CA SER A 92 -16.95 -15.25 24.51
C SER A 92 -17.68 -16.06 25.58
N GLN A 93 -17.02 -17.01 26.25
CA GLN A 93 -17.60 -17.75 27.38
C GLN A 93 -17.49 -17.00 28.72
N PHE A 94 -16.67 -15.94 28.80
CA PHE A 94 -16.30 -15.30 30.07
C PHE A 94 -16.58 -13.79 30.13
N GLY A 95 -16.97 -13.18 29.01
CA GLY A 95 -17.25 -11.75 28.94
C GLY A 95 -18.26 -11.41 27.85
N ILE A 96 -18.87 -10.23 27.97
CA ILE A 96 -19.77 -9.70 26.94
C ILE A 96 -18.90 -9.08 25.83
N ASP A 97 -19.16 -9.45 24.58
CA ASP A 97 -18.53 -8.83 23.41
C ASP A 97 -19.08 -7.40 23.26
N ILE A 98 -18.21 -6.41 23.47
CA ILE A 98 -18.51 -4.97 23.41
C ILE A 98 -17.74 -4.31 22.25
N THR A 99 -17.31 -5.11 21.27
CA THR A 99 -16.46 -4.64 20.16
C THR A 99 -17.11 -3.49 19.39
N GLU A 100 -18.42 -3.57 19.12
CA GLU A 100 -19.15 -2.54 18.37
C GLU A 100 -19.24 -1.18 19.09
N GLU A 101 -19.16 -1.18 20.43
CA GLU A 101 -19.20 0.06 21.21
C GLU A 101 -17.93 0.90 21.01
N TYR A 102 -16.78 0.23 20.87
CA TYR A 102 -15.46 0.85 20.87
C TYR A 102 -14.78 0.87 19.49
N ILE A 103 -15.03 -0.12 18.63
CA ILE A 103 -14.42 -0.25 17.30
C ILE A 103 -15.46 0.08 16.23
N LYS A 104 -15.43 1.33 15.74
CA LYS A 104 -16.42 1.85 14.77
C LYS A 104 -15.96 1.77 13.31
N GLY A 105 -14.74 1.32 13.06
CA GLY A 105 -14.15 1.34 11.72
C GLY A 105 -12.90 0.49 11.60
N VAL A 106 -12.33 0.48 10.39
CA VAL A 106 -11.07 -0.20 10.10
C VAL A 106 -9.91 0.43 10.88
N PHE A 107 -8.85 -0.33 11.12
CA PHE A 107 -7.62 0.18 11.74
C PHE A 107 -7.14 1.45 11.01
N GLY A 108 -6.86 2.52 11.76
CA GLY A 108 -6.43 3.79 11.21
C GLY A 108 -7.50 4.64 10.52
N TYR A 109 -8.80 4.34 10.68
CA TYR A 109 -9.86 5.08 9.98
C TYR A 109 -9.85 6.60 10.26
N LYS A 110 -9.43 7.04 11.45
CA LYS A 110 -9.30 8.48 11.75
C LYS A 110 -8.14 9.14 11.02
N ASN A 111 -7.03 8.42 10.84
CA ASN A 111 -5.93 8.89 9.99
C ASN A 111 -6.32 8.93 8.50
N ASN A 112 -7.16 7.99 8.05
CA ASN A 112 -7.72 8.05 6.70
C ASN A 112 -8.71 9.21 6.51
N LEU A 113 -9.52 9.54 7.53
CA LEU A 113 -10.37 10.74 7.52
C LEU A 113 -9.54 12.03 7.53
N PHE A 114 -8.45 12.08 8.29
CA PHE A 114 -7.55 13.25 8.32
C PHE A 114 -6.82 13.45 6.97
N LYS A 115 -6.49 12.36 6.26
CA LYS A 115 -6.01 12.41 4.86
C LYS A 115 -7.04 12.95 3.86
N VAL A 116 -8.34 12.86 4.17
CA VAL A 116 -9.42 13.36 3.30
C VAL A 116 -9.74 14.83 3.57
N SER A 117 -9.55 15.33 4.80
CA SER A 117 -9.89 16.71 5.19
C SER A 117 -8.75 17.73 5.12
N THR A 118 -7.49 17.30 4.96
CA THR A 118 -6.42 18.20 4.49
C THR A 118 -6.44 18.23 2.96
N GLY A 119 -7.15 19.22 2.41
CA GLY A 119 -7.13 19.57 1.00
C GLY A 119 -5.73 19.94 0.51
N ALA A 120 -4.97 18.91 0.15
CA ALA A 120 -3.88 18.90 -0.82
C ALA A 120 -3.67 17.44 -1.22
N CYS A 121 -4.55 16.92 -2.09
CA CYS A 121 -4.27 15.70 -2.83
C CYS A 121 -3.15 16.02 -3.84
N GLY A 122 -1.92 16.14 -3.35
CA GLY A 122 -0.75 15.98 -4.19
C GLY A 122 -0.70 14.51 -4.56
N ASN A 123 -0.97 14.19 -5.82
CA ASN A 123 -0.90 12.85 -6.41
C ASN A 123 0.25 12.00 -5.82
N SER A 124 -0.05 11.11 -4.87
CA SER A 124 0.91 10.09 -4.38
C SER A 124 1.03 8.90 -5.34
N VAL A 125 0.40 9.00 -6.51
CA VAL A 125 0.50 8.05 -7.61
C VAL A 125 1.45 8.62 -8.65
N TYR A 126 2.22 7.74 -9.29
CA TYR A 126 3.18 8.13 -10.31
C TYR A 126 2.49 8.39 -11.65
N ILE A 127 1.52 7.55 -11.99
CA ILE A 127 0.62 7.67 -13.15
C ILE A 127 -0.78 7.95 -12.63
N ASN A 128 -1.45 8.94 -13.22
CA ASN A 128 -2.81 9.27 -12.83
C ASN A 128 -3.77 8.10 -13.13
N GLN A 129 -4.60 7.75 -12.15
CA GLN A 129 -5.58 6.68 -12.29
C GLN A 129 -6.58 6.94 -13.42
N SER A 130 -6.92 8.21 -13.70
CA SER A 130 -7.77 8.55 -14.84
C SER A 130 -7.17 8.06 -16.16
N ARG A 131 -5.85 8.18 -16.33
CA ARG A 131 -5.13 7.76 -17.54
C ARG A 131 -5.16 6.24 -17.73
N ILE A 132 -5.01 5.48 -16.64
CA ILE A 132 -5.13 4.01 -16.66
C ILE A 132 -6.55 3.59 -17.02
N ASN A 133 -7.57 4.27 -16.47
CA ASN A 133 -8.96 4.00 -16.78
C ASN A 133 -9.30 4.33 -18.24
N GLU A 134 -8.74 5.42 -18.79
CA GLU A 134 -8.88 5.74 -20.21
C GLU A 134 -8.31 4.64 -21.10
N LEU A 135 -7.14 4.09 -20.80
CA LEU A 135 -6.53 2.98 -21.54
C LEU A 135 -7.38 1.70 -21.47
N ARG A 136 -7.99 1.40 -20.32
CA ARG A 136 -8.88 0.24 -20.15
C ARG A 136 -10.15 0.32 -20.99
N ASN A 137 -10.63 1.53 -21.25
CA ASN A 137 -11.86 1.76 -22.02
C ASN A 137 -11.64 1.82 -23.53
N ILE A 138 -10.39 1.67 -24.01
CA ILE A 138 -10.10 1.62 -25.45
C ILE A 138 -10.32 0.19 -25.93
N GLU A 139 -11.26 0.05 -26.86
CA GLU A 139 -11.37 -1.15 -27.68
C GLU A 139 -10.62 -0.90 -28.99
N ASN A 140 -9.56 -1.67 -29.24
CA ASN A 140 -8.77 -1.58 -30.46
C ASN A 140 -8.48 -2.97 -31.02
N SER A 141 -8.71 -3.19 -32.31
CA SER A 141 -8.50 -4.50 -32.95
C SER A 141 -7.03 -4.83 -33.23
N ASN A 142 -6.16 -3.81 -33.29
CA ASN A 142 -4.79 -3.95 -33.77
C ASN A 142 -3.79 -4.15 -32.61
N PHE A 143 -4.10 -3.68 -31.40
CA PHE A 143 -3.18 -3.70 -30.26
C PHE A 143 -3.85 -4.18 -28.97
N ASP A 144 -3.23 -5.14 -28.28
CA ASP A 144 -3.61 -5.55 -26.92
C ASP A 144 -2.91 -4.68 -25.88
N LEU A 145 -3.68 -3.89 -25.12
CA LEU A 145 -3.18 -2.94 -24.13
C LEU A 145 -2.97 -3.54 -22.73
N LYS A 146 -3.29 -4.82 -22.51
CA LYS A 146 -3.18 -5.45 -21.17
C LYS A 146 -1.80 -5.29 -20.55
N LYS A 147 -0.74 -5.48 -21.35
CA LYS A 147 0.64 -5.32 -20.88
C LYS A 147 0.93 -3.88 -20.47
N LEU A 148 0.57 -2.91 -21.30
CA LEU A 148 0.76 -1.49 -20.99
C LEU A 148 0.01 -1.08 -19.71
N ILE A 149 -1.27 -1.45 -19.61
CA ILE A 149 -2.11 -1.19 -18.43
C ILE A 149 -1.45 -1.80 -17.18
N ARG A 150 -0.97 -3.04 -17.28
CA ARG A 150 -0.35 -3.73 -16.15
C ARG A 150 0.95 -3.05 -15.71
N LEU A 151 1.80 -2.63 -16.65
CA LEU A 151 3.01 -1.86 -16.34
C LEU A 151 2.67 -0.54 -15.63
N CYS A 152 1.61 0.16 -16.05
CA CYS A 152 1.19 1.39 -15.38
C CYS A 152 0.74 1.16 -13.93
N GLU A 153 0.00 0.08 -13.66
CA GLU A 153 -0.41 -0.31 -12.31
C GLU A 153 0.80 -0.66 -11.43
N GLU A 154 1.75 -1.43 -11.96
CA GLU A 154 2.94 -1.86 -11.25
C GLU A 154 3.87 -0.69 -10.92
N ILE A 155 3.94 0.32 -11.78
CA ILE A 155 4.66 1.58 -11.50
C ILE A 155 4.04 2.28 -10.30
N ASN A 156 2.72 2.40 -10.25
CA ASN A 156 2.03 3.03 -9.12
C ASN A 156 2.27 2.29 -7.81
N ILE A 157 2.19 0.96 -7.82
CA ILE A 157 2.48 0.12 -6.65
C ILE A 157 3.95 0.31 -6.23
N SER A 158 4.88 0.22 -7.18
CA SER A 158 6.32 0.34 -6.91
C SER A 158 6.67 1.70 -6.31
N TYR A 159 6.12 2.78 -6.88
CA TYR A 159 6.36 4.13 -6.41
C TYR A 159 5.78 4.37 -5.01
N GLN A 160 4.56 3.88 -4.73
CA GLN A 160 3.95 3.96 -3.38
C GLN A 160 4.77 3.21 -2.31
N ASN A 161 5.51 2.18 -2.70
CA ASN A 161 6.36 1.39 -1.80
C ASN A 161 7.83 1.84 -1.83
N ASN A 162 8.14 2.99 -2.43
CA ASN A 162 9.52 3.52 -2.57
C ASN A 162 10.48 2.54 -3.29
N CYS A 163 9.96 1.66 -4.15
CA CYS A 163 10.75 0.71 -4.93
C CYS A 163 11.31 1.39 -6.20
N TYR A 164 12.20 2.37 -6.04
CA TYR A 164 12.63 3.25 -7.13
C TYR A 164 13.40 2.56 -8.27
N TYR A 165 14.15 1.49 -7.96
CA TYR A 165 14.73 0.62 -9.00
C TYR A 165 13.66 0.04 -9.92
N SER A 166 12.60 -0.51 -9.33
CA SER A 166 11.47 -1.08 -10.07
C SER A 166 10.77 -0.02 -10.91
N VAL A 167 10.57 1.19 -10.38
CA VAL A 167 9.95 2.29 -11.14
C VAL A 167 10.74 2.60 -12.41
N GLY A 168 12.07 2.79 -12.32
CA GLY A 168 12.91 3.06 -13.49
C GLY A 168 12.84 1.94 -14.53
N ILE A 169 12.98 0.68 -14.10
CA ILE A 169 12.91 -0.50 -14.97
C ILE A 169 11.55 -0.62 -15.68
N LEU A 170 10.46 -0.36 -14.95
CA LEU A 170 9.12 -0.42 -15.52
C LEU A 170 8.85 0.72 -16.51
N VAL A 171 9.33 1.94 -16.23
CA VAL A 171 9.27 3.05 -17.20
C VAL A 171 10.05 2.69 -18.47
N ARG A 172 11.25 2.11 -18.33
CA ARG A 172 12.02 1.61 -19.47
C ARG A 172 11.25 0.55 -20.27
N ALA A 173 10.58 -0.38 -19.59
CA ALA A 173 9.74 -1.39 -20.23
C ALA A 173 8.56 -0.78 -21.00
N ILE A 174 7.94 0.29 -20.50
CA ILE A 174 6.90 1.04 -21.22
C ILE A 174 7.48 1.68 -22.49
N ILE A 175 8.62 2.36 -22.37
CA ILE A 175 9.32 3.02 -23.49
C ILE A 175 9.64 2.03 -24.62
N ASP A 176 10.09 0.81 -24.30
CA ASP A 176 10.37 -0.23 -25.31
C ASP A 176 9.11 -0.86 -25.91
N HIS A 177 8.00 -0.85 -25.17
CA HIS A 177 6.77 -1.52 -25.59
C HIS A 177 5.90 -0.68 -26.55
N ILE A 178 5.91 0.64 -26.39
CA ILE A 178 5.00 1.57 -27.10
C ILE A 178 5.30 1.82 -28.60
N PRO A 179 6.55 1.78 -29.13
CA PRO A 179 6.84 2.22 -30.50
C PRO A 179 5.93 1.69 -31.62
N PRO A 180 5.45 0.42 -31.60
CA PRO A 180 4.52 -0.09 -32.60
C PRO A 180 3.22 0.70 -32.74
N VAL A 181 2.71 1.30 -31.65
CA VAL A 181 1.50 2.14 -31.67
C VAL A 181 1.69 3.35 -32.60
N PHE A 182 2.92 3.86 -32.71
CA PHE A 182 3.28 4.98 -33.56
C PHE A 182 3.87 4.56 -34.91
N SER A 183 3.74 3.28 -35.29
CA SER A 183 4.38 2.72 -36.50
C SER A 183 5.90 2.95 -36.55
N CYS A 184 6.55 2.99 -35.38
CA CYS A 184 7.98 3.23 -35.24
C CYS A 184 8.70 1.95 -34.76
N ALA A 185 9.93 1.73 -35.23
CA ALA A 185 10.70 0.53 -34.87
C ALA A 185 11.25 0.56 -33.44
N ASN A 186 11.53 1.76 -32.91
CA ASN A 186 12.09 1.98 -31.58
C ASN A 186 11.67 3.35 -31.06
N PHE A 187 11.93 3.59 -29.77
CA PHE A 187 11.52 4.85 -29.14
C PHE A 187 12.35 6.05 -29.58
N ASP A 188 13.60 5.85 -30.05
CA ASP A 188 14.40 6.91 -30.68
C ASP A 188 13.71 7.44 -31.95
N ALA A 189 13.09 6.55 -32.74
CA ALA A 189 12.30 6.94 -33.91
C ALA A 189 11.01 7.67 -33.51
N VAL A 190 10.34 7.26 -32.43
CA VAL A 190 9.18 8.00 -31.88
C VAL A 190 9.60 9.42 -31.49
N ALA A 191 10.68 9.55 -30.73
CA ALA A 191 11.14 10.84 -30.22
C ALA A 191 11.68 11.80 -31.30
N ASN A 192 12.02 11.31 -32.50
CA ASN A 192 12.60 12.14 -33.57
C ASN A 192 11.70 12.31 -34.79
N ASN A 193 10.93 11.29 -35.16
CA ASN A 193 10.24 11.22 -36.44
C ASN A 193 8.72 11.33 -36.33
N TYR A 194 8.14 10.95 -35.18
CA TYR A 194 6.70 11.03 -34.98
C TYR A 194 6.23 12.49 -34.89
N LYS A 195 5.19 12.82 -35.65
CA LYS A 195 4.58 14.16 -35.65
C LYS A 195 3.19 14.05 -35.04
N SER A 196 3.07 14.46 -33.78
CA SER A 196 1.77 14.62 -33.12
C SER A 196 0.96 15.72 -33.83
N ASP A 197 -0.34 15.49 -34.02
CA ASP A 197 -1.24 16.47 -34.63
C ASP A 197 -1.42 17.66 -33.69
N GLY A 198 -1.10 18.86 -34.18
CA GLY A 198 -1.29 20.12 -33.45
C GLY A 198 -0.13 20.55 -32.56
N ASN A 199 0.78 19.66 -32.09
CA ASN A 199 1.92 20.08 -31.27
C ASN A 199 3.18 19.17 -31.36
N SER A 200 3.63 18.90 -32.58
CA SER A 200 4.76 18.01 -32.86
C SER A 200 6.08 18.39 -32.18
N ARG A 201 6.41 19.69 -32.04
CA ARG A 201 7.69 20.11 -31.44
C ARG A 201 7.73 19.84 -29.92
N SER A 202 6.65 20.17 -29.21
CA SER A 202 6.60 19.97 -27.76
C SER A 202 6.57 18.48 -27.40
N PHE A 203 5.79 17.68 -28.15
CA PHE A 203 5.79 16.23 -27.97
C PHE A 203 7.19 15.63 -28.13
N THR A 204 7.86 15.95 -29.25
CA THR A 204 9.24 15.51 -29.51
C THR A 204 10.20 15.89 -28.39
N ASN A 205 10.12 17.12 -27.88
CA ASN A 205 10.98 17.55 -26.76
C ASN A 205 10.69 16.74 -25.48
N SER A 206 9.43 16.52 -25.13
CA SER A 206 9.05 15.69 -23.97
C SER A 206 9.52 14.24 -24.14
N MET A 207 9.40 13.65 -25.33
CA MET A 207 9.85 12.27 -25.57
C MET A 207 11.37 12.13 -25.49
N LYS A 208 12.13 13.15 -25.91
CA LYS A 208 13.59 13.20 -25.72
C LYS A 208 13.97 13.30 -24.24
N GLN A 209 13.23 14.10 -23.48
CA GLN A 209 13.40 14.24 -22.03
C GLN A 209 13.00 12.98 -21.26
N LEU A 210 12.08 12.17 -21.79
CA LEU A 210 11.74 10.86 -21.24
C LEU A 210 12.83 9.82 -21.56
N ASN A 211 13.19 9.71 -22.84
CA ASN A 211 14.00 8.60 -23.35
C ASN A 211 15.44 8.62 -22.81
N SER A 212 16.14 9.74 -22.98
CA SER A 212 17.58 9.79 -22.67
C SER A 212 17.86 9.54 -21.18
N PRO A 213 17.24 10.27 -20.22
CA PRO A 213 17.51 10.06 -18.81
C PRO A 213 17.08 8.67 -18.34
N MET A 214 15.88 8.21 -18.71
CA MET A 214 15.37 6.92 -18.22
C MET A 214 16.18 5.74 -18.73
N ARG A 215 16.69 5.81 -19.97
CA ARG A 215 17.62 4.80 -20.48
C ARG A 215 18.89 4.73 -19.63
N PHE A 216 19.56 5.87 -19.40
CA PHE A 216 20.80 5.87 -18.61
C PHE A 216 20.59 5.47 -17.14
N ILE A 217 19.51 5.94 -16.51
CA ILE A 217 19.20 5.63 -15.10
C ILE A 217 18.85 4.14 -14.94
N SER A 218 18.03 3.59 -15.86
CA SER A 218 17.63 2.18 -15.80
C SER A 218 18.80 1.25 -16.14
N ASP A 219 19.59 1.58 -17.16
CA ASP A 219 20.75 0.79 -17.54
C ASP A 219 21.79 0.79 -16.41
N ALA A 220 22.05 1.94 -15.77
CA ALA A 220 22.91 2.01 -14.60
C ALA A 220 22.37 1.15 -13.43
N SER A 221 21.06 1.16 -13.24
CA SER A 221 20.39 0.38 -12.19
C SER A 221 20.47 -1.13 -12.41
N ILE A 222 20.41 -1.60 -13.66
CA ILE A 222 20.42 -3.02 -14.01
C ILE A 222 21.86 -3.56 -14.14
N HIS A 223 22.79 -2.75 -14.64
CA HIS A 223 24.12 -3.22 -15.03
C HIS A 223 25.23 -2.86 -14.05
N SER A 224 24.98 -2.00 -13.06
CA SER A 224 26.01 -1.69 -12.05
C SER A 224 26.31 -2.90 -11.17
N GLN A 225 27.60 -3.18 -11.00
CA GLN A 225 28.07 -4.19 -10.06
C GLN A 225 28.22 -3.61 -8.65
N ILE A 226 28.19 -4.48 -7.65
CA ILE A 226 28.32 -4.12 -6.23
C ILE A 226 29.61 -3.34 -5.93
N ARG A 227 29.51 -2.28 -5.14
CA ARG A 227 30.66 -1.41 -4.76
C ARG A 227 30.81 -1.26 -3.26
N LYS A 228 31.96 -0.72 -2.83
CA LYS A 228 32.24 -0.43 -1.40
C LYS A 228 31.28 0.59 -0.78
N SER A 229 30.73 1.49 -1.60
CA SER A 229 29.74 2.48 -1.21
C SER A 229 28.82 2.71 -2.41
N GLU A 230 27.52 2.75 -2.15
CA GLU A 230 26.48 2.89 -3.16
C GLU A 230 25.53 4.02 -2.79
N SER A 231 25.09 4.74 -3.81
CA SER A 231 23.98 5.68 -3.70
C SER A 231 22.77 5.02 -4.35
N LEU A 232 21.72 4.80 -3.57
CA LEU A 232 20.47 4.24 -4.07
C LEU A 232 19.70 5.30 -4.86
N PRO A 233 18.91 4.91 -5.89
CA PRO A 233 18.03 5.83 -6.58
C PRO A 233 16.99 6.39 -5.62
N ASN A 234 16.76 7.69 -5.71
CA ASN A 234 15.69 8.38 -5.01
C ASN A 234 14.58 8.82 -5.98
N GLU A 235 13.50 9.34 -5.41
CA GLU A 235 12.36 9.88 -6.16
C GLU A 235 12.77 10.87 -7.26
N THR A 236 13.65 11.82 -6.94
CA THR A 236 14.08 12.88 -7.88
C THR A 236 14.75 12.29 -9.12
N GLN A 237 15.54 11.23 -8.96
CA GLN A 237 16.23 10.60 -10.08
C GLN A 237 15.28 9.87 -11.02
N ILE A 238 14.16 9.36 -10.51
CA ILE A 238 13.17 8.62 -11.32
C ILE A 238 11.96 9.48 -11.72
N ASP A 239 11.97 10.79 -11.46
CA ASP A 239 10.83 11.66 -11.76
C ASP A 239 10.77 12.02 -13.26
N CYS A 240 9.91 11.31 -14.00
CA CYS A 240 9.53 11.62 -15.38
C CYS A 240 8.01 11.56 -15.58
N LYS A 241 7.25 11.84 -14.50
CA LYS A 241 5.79 11.70 -14.47
C LYS A 241 5.12 12.55 -15.56
N LYS A 242 5.64 13.75 -15.80
CA LYS A 242 5.09 14.72 -16.76
C LYS A 242 5.22 14.19 -18.18
N GLU A 243 6.40 13.73 -18.55
CA GLU A 243 6.70 13.25 -19.89
C GLU A 243 5.99 11.92 -20.16
N LEU A 244 5.90 11.06 -19.14
CA LEU A 244 5.16 9.80 -19.23
C LEU A 244 3.64 10.04 -19.41
N ASP A 245 3.04 11.01 -18.71
CA ASP A 245 1.62 11.35 -18.92
C ASP A 245 1.36 11.86 -20.34
N VAL A 246 2.27 12.69 -20.88
CA VAL A 246 2.20 13.16 -22.28
C VAL A 246 2.26 11.98 -23.26
N LEU A 247 3.15 11.00 -23.02
CA LEU A 247 3.24 9.79 -23.84
C LEU A 247 1.94 8.99 -23.81
N LEU A 248 1.40 8.73 -22.62
CA LEU A 248 0.17 7.94 -22.47
C LEU A 248 -1.05 8.64 -23.06
N ALA A 249 -1.15 9.97 -22.91
CA ALA A 249 -2.19 10.77 -23.54
C ALA A 249 -2.15 10.65 -25.07
N GLU A 250 -0.95 10.68 -25.65
CA GLU A 250 -0.79 10.55 -27.10
C GLU A 250 -1.11 9.12 -27.59
N VAL A 251 -0.71 8.10 -26.83
CA VAL A 251 -1.11 6.70 -27.10
C VAL A 251 -2.63 6.57 -27.13
N ILE A 252 -3.32 7.13 -26.15
CA ILE A 252 -4.80 7.13 -26.09
C ILE A 252 -5.39 7.83 -27.32
N ARG A 253 -4.83 8.98 -27.74
CA ARG A 253 -5.29 9.72 -28.93
C ARG A 253 -5.18 8.87 -30.20
N VAL A 254 -4.01 8.27 -30.42
CA VAL A 254 -3.74 7.46 -31.63
C VAL A 254 -4.65 6.24 -31.69
N LEU A 255 -4.93 5.59 -30.55
CA LEU A 255 -5.72 4.36 -30.53
C LEU A 255 -7.24 4.57 -30.56
N ARG A 256 -7.72 5.79 -30.26
CA ARG A 256 -9.13 6.18 -30.39
C ARG A 256 -9.50 6.68 -31.79
N THR A 257 -8.51 6.94 -32.64
CA THR A 257 -8.69 7.41 -34.01
C THR A 257 -8.85 6.22 -34.95
#